data_AF-A0A3G5SZY5-F1
#
_entry.id   AF-A0A3G5SZY5-F1
#
_cell.length_a   1.000
_cell.length_b   1.000
_cell.length_c   1.000
_cell.angle_alpha   90.00
_cell.angle_beta   90.00
_cell.angle_gamma   90.00
#
_symmetry.space_group_name_H-M   'P 1'
#
loop_
_entity.id
_entity.type
_entity.pdbx_description
1 polymer ?
#
loop_
_entity_poly.entity_id
_entity_poly.type
_entity_poly.pdbx_seq_one_letter_code
_entity_poly.pdbx_strand_id
1 'polypeptide(L)'
;MQETETQELFGEWFDRHLQEELKKTDFPLEEWIHTGKATKEWPDKESIDWWTTHGPAMLQRFAEWRKAKGWPIWVTPDGQRAIELEYKVPWIEDKAFYGFIDRIYVHPYTGELIVVDIKSGSSYPNERQLGEYACAIEEEYGVRPRWGMYLMLRRDPEKQVMVDLSEERFSVEYLKRESQEIQKGIDNQVFFTVPSSLCNTCTVAKHCVEGKK
;
A
#
# COMPACT_ATOMS: atom_id res chain seq x y z
N MET A 1 -23.16 -2.21 -4.86
CA MET A 1 -23.05 -0.85 -5.39
C MET A 1 -23.41 -0.91 -6.86
N GLN A 2 -24.32 -0.05 -7.30
CA GLN A 2 -24.56 0.16 -8.73
C GLN A 2 -23.45 1.06 -9.30
N GLU A 3 -23.20 0.98 -10.61
CA GLU A 3 -22.10 1.73 -11.24
C GLU A 3 -22.23 3.25 -11.03
N THR A 4 -23.44 3.80 -11.19
CA THR A 4 -23.74 5.21 -10.95
C THR A 4 -23.44 5.65 -9.51
N GLU A 5 -23.74 4.79 -8.54
CA GLU A 5 -23.46 5.02 -7.12
C GLU A 5 -21.95 5.13 -6.86
N THR A 6 -21.13 4.32 -7.55
CA THR A 6 -19.67 4.39 -7.40
C THR A 6 -19.04 5.61 -8.05
N GLN A 7 -19.64 6.08 -9.15
CA GLN A 7 -19.19 7.29 -9.82
C GLN A 7 -19.47 8.53 -8.98
N GLU A 8 -20.68 8.64 -8.44
CA GLU A 8 -21.05 9.73 -7.53
C GLU A 8 -20.18 9.71 -6.27
N LEU A 9 -20.04 8.54 -5.63
CA LEU A 9 -19.25 8.41 -4.40
C LEU A 9 -17.77 8.70 -4.64
N PHE A 10 -17.17 8.17 -5.70
CA PHE A 10 -15.78 8.46 -6.01
C PHE A 10 -15.59 9.96 -6.28
N GLY A 11 -16.46 10.56 -7.10
CA GLY A 11 -16.39 11.99 -7.42
C GLY A 11 -16.45 12.87 -6.17
N GLU A 12 -17.43 12.64 -5.28
CA GLU A 12 -17.58 13.39 -4.04
C GLU A 12 -16.31 13.34 -3.17
N TRP A 13 -15.79 12.13 -2.92
CA TRP A 13 -14.62 11.95 -2.05
C TRP A 13 -13.33 12.44 -2.70
N PHE A 14 -13.16 12.21 -4.00
CA PHE A 14 -11.98 12.66 -4.73
C PHE A 14 -11.91 14.19 -4.77
N ASP A 15 -13.01 14.87 -5.10
CA ASP A 15 -13.09 16.32 -5.12
C ASP A 15 -12.85 16.90 -3.73
N ARG A 16 -13.48 16.32 -2.70
CA ARG A 16 -13.27 16.74 -1.31
C ARG A 16 -11.79 16.68 -0.92
N HIS A 17 -11.14 15.54 -1.15
CA HIS A 17 -9.73 15.37 -0.78
C HIS A 17 -8.81 16.24 -1.63
N LEU A 18 -9.11 16.44 -2.92
CA LEU A 18 -8.39 17.39 -3.76
C LEU A 18 -8.46 18.81 -3.18
N GLN A 19 -9.64 19.27 -2.76
CA GLN A 19 -9.81 20.59 -2.14
C GLN A 19 -9.14 20.68 -0.76
N GLU A 20 -9.08 19.59 0.00
CA GLU A 20 -8.35 19.55 1.27
C GLU A 20 -6.83 19.65 1.04
N GLU A 21 -6.29 18.95 0.05
CA GLU A 21 -4.85 19.02 -0.28
C GLU A 21 -4.45 20.39 -0.87
N LEU A 22 -5.28 20.98 -1.73
CA LEU A 22 -5.08 22.33 -2.26
C LEU A 22 -4.99 23.41 -1.17
N LYS A 23 -5.57 23.17 0.03
CA LYS A 23 -5.46 24.09 1.18
C LYS A 23 -4.19 23.88 2.00
N LYS A 24 -3.53 22.73 1.88
CA LYS A 24 -2.35 22.35 2.65
C LYS A 24 -1.05 22.63 1.91
N THR A 25 -1.09 22.59 0.58
CA THR A 25 0.10 22.75 -0.26
C THR A 25 0.33 24.20 -0.66
N ASP A 26 1.61 24.60 -0.72
CA ASP A 26 2.02 25.87 -1.34
C ASP A 26 2.26 25.72 -2.86
N PHE A 27 2.21 24.49 -3.38
CA PHE A 27 2.45 24.20 -4.79
C PHE A 27 1.15 24.33 -5.59
N PRO A 28 1.13 25.13 -6.67
CA PRO A 28 -0.02 25.22 -7.55
C PRO A 28 -0.26 23.86 -8.24
N LEU A 29 -1.52 23.61 -8.63
CA LEU A 29 -1.94 22.31 -9.16
C LEU A 29 -1.16 21.89 -10.40
N GLU A 30 -0.74 22.86 -11.22
CA GLU A 30 0.02 22.67 -12.45
C GLU A 30 1.45 22.14 -12.20
N GLU A 31 1.95 22.29 -10.98
CA GLU A 31 3.27 21.79 -10.56
C GLU A 31 3.20 20.37 -9.97
N TRP A 32 2.01 19.78 -9.83
CA TRP A 32 1.85 18.44 -9.29
C TRP A 32 2.41 17.40 -10.26
N ILE A 33 3.22 16.47 -9.72
CA ILE A 33 3.82 15.42 -10.52
C ILE A 33 2.77 14.35 -10.83
N HIS A 34 2.44 14.17 -12.10
CA HIS A 34 1.63 13.03 -12.54
C HIS A 34 2.50 11.79 -12.76
N THR A 35 2.14 10.70 -12.09
CA THR A 35 2.77 9.39 -12.22
C THR A 35 2.16 8.59 -13.37
N GLY A 36 2.74 7.42 -13.67
CA GLY A 36 2.26 6.54 -14.73
C GLY A 36 2.87 6.84 -16.11
N LYS A 37 2.55 5.98 -17.07
CA LYS A 37 3.07 6.06 -18.45
C LYS A 37 2.11 6.91 -19.29
N ALA A 38 2.64 7.94 -19.95
CA ALA A 38 1.87 8.70 -20.93
C ALA A 38 1.41 7.79 -22.09
N THR A 39 0.17 7.94 -22.51
CA THR A 39 -0.41 7.24 -23.66
C THR A 39 -0.98 8.26 -24.65
N LYS A 40 -1.40 7.79 -25.84
CA LYS A 40 -2.05 8.68 -26.82
C LYS A 40 -3.36 9.26 -26.28
N GLU A 41 -4.09 8.48 -25.49
CA GLU A 41 -5.37 8.88 -24.89
C GLU A 41 -5.15 9.72 -23.62
N TRP A 42 -4.08 9.43 -22.86
CA TRP A 42 -3.74 10.08 -21.61
C TRP A 42 -2.30 10.63 -21.67
N PRO A 43 -2.07 11.71 -22.44
CA PRO A 43 -0.73 12.30 -22.58
C PRO A 43 -0.21 12.85 -21.26
N ASP A 44 -1.12 13.39 -20.42
CA ASP A 44 -0.82 13.96 -19.11
C ASP A 44 -0.80 12.93 -17.97
N LYS A 45 -0.72 11.64 -18.34
CA LYS A 45 -0.57 10.49 -17.43
C LYS A 45 -1.74 10.39 -16.42
N GLU A 46 -1.46 10.04 -15.17
CA GLU A 46 -2.45 9.89 -14.09
C GLU A 46 -2.81 11.25 -13.46
N SER A 47 -3.27 12.18 -14.30
CA SER A 47 -3.80 13.50 -13.91
C SER A 47 -5.15 13.39 -13.19
N ILE A 48 -5.69 14.53 -12.74
CA ILE A 48 -7.07 14.61 -12.20
C ILE A 48 -8.09 13.99 -13.16
N ASP A 49 -8.06 14.36 -14.44
CA ASP A 49 -9.00 13.83 -15.43
C ASP A 49 -8.90 12.31 -15.59
N TRP A 50 -7.68 11.79 -15.50
CA TRP A 50 -7.43 10.36 -15.52
C TRP A 50 -8.09 9.67 -14.31
N TRP A 51 -7.91 10.21 -13.11
CA TRP A 51 -8.49 9.67 -11.87
C TRP A 51 -10.00 9.78 -11.83
N THR A 52 -10.57 10.91 -12.25
CA THR A 52 -12.02 11.09 -12.37
C THR A 52 -12.63 10.09 -13.34
N THR A 53 -11.89 9.72 -14.39
CA THR A 53 -12.36 8.74 -15.39
C THR A 53 -12.21 7.28 -14.92
N HIS A 54 -11.07 6.92 -14.29
CA HIS A 54 -10.76 5.51 -13.98
C HIS A 54 -11.03 5.10 -12.52
N GLY A 55 -11.01 6.06 -11.61
CA GLY A 55 -11.23 5.85 -10.18
C GLY A 55 -12.57 5.18 -9.84
N PRO A 56 -13.71 5.62 -10.42
CA PRO A 56 -15.00 4.97 -10.21
C PRO A 56 -14.98 3.47 -10.53
N ALA A 57 -14.39 3.08 -11.65
CA ALA A 57 -14.28 1.69 -12.05
C ALA A 57 -13.42 0.87 -11.07
N MET A 58 -12.38 1.46 -10.48
CA MET A 58 -11.58 0.80 -9.43
C MET A 58 -12.38 0.61 -8.14
N LEU A 59 -13.16 1.60 -7.73
CA LEU A 59 -14.05 1.51 -6.58
C LEU A 59 -15.14 0.45 -6.78
N GLN A 60 -15.74 0.40 -7.97
CA GLN A 60 -16.69 -0.65 -8.34
C GLN A 60 -16.06 -2.05 -8.24
N ARG A 61 -14.86 -2.24 -8.81
CA ARG A 61 -14.12 -3.52 -8.71
C ARG A 61 -13.85 -3.93 -7.27
N PHE A 62 -13.48 -2.98 -6.41
CA PHE A 62 -13.31 -3.26 -4.99
C PHE A 62 -14.63 -3.73 -4.35
N ALA A 63 -15.73 -3.03 -4.61
CA ALA A 63 -17.03 -3.37 -4.05
C ALA A 63 -17.54 -4.75 -4.52
N GLU A 64 -17.35 -5.07 -5.79
CA GLU A 64 -17.66 -6.37 -6.38
C GLU A 64 -16.81 -7.48 -5.77
N TRP A 65 -15.48 -7.28 -5.71
CA TRP A 65 -14.56 -8.23 -5.08
C TRP A 65 -14.95 -8.50 -3.62
N ARG A 66 -15.26 -7.44 -2.87
CA ARG A 66 -15.63 -7.54 -1.46
C ARG A 66 -16.92 -8.33 -1.26
N LYS A 67 -17.92 -8.12 -2.14
CA LYS A 67 -19.18 -8.83 -2.15
C LYS A 67 -18.99 -10.30 -2.53
N ALA A 68 -18.17 -10.57 -3.54
CA ALA A 68 -17.91 -11.92 -4.05
C ALA A 68 -17.13 -12.78 -3.06
N LYS A 69 -16.05 -12.26 -2.47
CA LYS A 69 -15.24 -13.03 -1.50
C LYS A 69 -15.96 -13.27 -0.18
N GLY A 70 -16.74 -12.29 0.29
CA GLY A 70 -17.51 -12.42 1.53
C GLY A 70 -16.68 -12.64 2.80
N TRP A 71 -15.35 -12.50 2.73
CA TRP A 71 -14.46 -12.75 3.87
C TRP A 71 -14.77 -11.78 5.01
N PRO A 72 -14.97 -12.24 6.25
CA PRO A 72 -15.13 -11.35 7.39
C PRO A 72 -13.83 -10.61 7.69
N ILE A 73 -13.96 -9.35 8.12
CA ILE A 73 -12.84 -8.58 8.64
C ILE A 73 -12.45 -9.16 9.99
N TRP A 74 -11.16 -9.38 10.20
CA TRP A 74 -10.65 -9.83 11.48
C TRP A 74 -10.86 -8.76 12.55
N VAL A 75 -11.13 -9.20 13.77
CA VAL A 75 -11.22 -8.35 14.96
C VAL A 75 -10.07 -8.77 15.85
N THR A 76 -9.23 -7.81 16.20
CA THR A 76 -8.09 -8.01 17.09
C THR A 76 -8.55 -8.48 18.47
N PRO A 77 -7.67 -9.10 19.28
CA PRO A 77 -8.02 -9.55 20.64
C PRO A 77 -8.56 -8.45 21.56
N ASP A 78 -8.20 -7.19 21.34
CA ASP A 78 -8.69 -6.02 22.07
C ASP A 78 -9.97 -5.39 21.49
N GLY A 79 -10.53 -5.97 20.43
CA GLY A 79 -11.84 -5.60 19.89
C GLY A 79 -11.82 -4.59 18.73
N GLN A 80 -10.64 -4.17 18.26
CA GLN A 80 -10.50 -3.30 17.09
C GLN A 80 -10.75 -4.08 15.79
N ARG A 81 -11.48 -3.47 14.86
CA ARG A 81 -11.65 -4.03 13.51
C ARG A 81 -10.38 -3.76 12.71
N ALA A 82 -9.84 -4.79 12.06
CA ALA A 82 -8.61 -4.67 11.27
C ALA A 82 -8.86 -3.99 9.90
N ILE A 83 -9.15 -2.69 9.94
CA ILE A 83 -9.25 -1.77 8.81
C ILE A 83 -8.43 -0.53 9.18
N GLU A 84 -7.43 -0.18 8.36
CA GLU A 84 -6.42 0.85 8.70
C GLU A 84 -5.86 0.61 10.10
N LEU A 85 -5.45 -0.64 10.37
CA LEU A 85 -4.99 -1.07 11.68
C LEU A 85 -3.58 -0.54 11.90
N GLU A 86 -3.44 0.40 12.84
CA GLU A 86 -2.15 0.88 13.32
C GLU A 86 -1.37 -0.27 13.98
N TYR A 87 -0.07 -0.30 13.76
CA TYR A 87 0.85 -1.15 14.52
C TYR A 87 2.09 -0.37 14.94
N LYS A 88 2.68 -0.81 16.05
CA LYS A 88 3.94 -0.28 16.56
C LYS A 88 4.86 -1.41 17.04
N VAL A 89 5.94 -1.68 16.32
CA VAL A 89 6.88 -2.76 16.67
C VAL A 89 8.28 -2.25 17.05
N PRO A 90 8.83 -2.64 18.22
CA PRO A 90 10.13 -2.17 18.70
C PRO A 90 11.29 -3.05 18.20
N TRP A 91 11.49 -3.09 16.87
CA TRP A 91 12.57 -3.92 16.27
C TRP A 91 13.98 -3.33 16.41
N ILE A 92 14.07 -2.04 16.72
CA ILE A 92 15.32 -1.30 16.93
C ILE A 92 15.35 -0.82 18.38
N GLU A 93 16.53 -0.83 19.00
CA GLU A 93 16.72 -0.29 20.36
C GLU A 93 16.31 1.19 20.41
N ASP A 94 15.49 1.54 21.41
CA ASP A 94 14.95 2.90 21.63
C ASP A 94 14.14 3.50 20.48
N LYS A 95 13.78 2.72 19.45
CA LYS A 95 12.97 3.15 18.30
C LYS A 95 11.87 2.12 18.02
N ALA A 96 10.84 2.54 17.29
CA ALA A 96 9.79 1.63 16.84
C ALA A 96 9.44 1.92 15.39
N PHE A 97 9.08 0.86 14.67
CA PHE A 97 8.42 0.97 13.39
C PHE A 97 6.95 1.21 13.60
N TYR A 98 6.42 2.18 12.87
CA TYR A 98 5.01 2.54 12.87
C TYR A 98 4.47 2.35 11.46
N GLY A 99 3.26 1.82 11.36
CA GLY A 99 2.59 1.70 10.09
C GLY A 99 1.11 1.41 10.26
N PHE A 100 0.43 1.33 9.13
CA PHE A 100 -0.98 1.00 9.05
C PHE A 100 -1.16 -0.16 8.08
N ILE A 101 -1.92 -1.17 8.50
CA ILE A 101 -2.31 -2.30 7.65
C ILE A 101 -3.68 -1.97 7.10
N ASP A 102 -3.81 -1.86 5.78
CA ASP A 102 -5.07 -1.58 5.10
C ASP A 102 -6.20 -2.45 5.65
N ARG A 103 -6.07 -3.79 5.56
CA ARG A 103 -7.08 -4.74 6.02
C ARG A 103 -6.50 -6.10 6.42
N ILE A 104 -7.15 -6.74 7.39
CA ILE A 104 -6.96 -8.16 7.68
C ILE A 104 -8.31 -8.87 7.62
N TYR A 105 -8.35 -9.96 6.88
CA TYR A 105 -9.52 -10.82 6.72
C TYR A 105 -9.29 -12.17 7.38
N VAL A 106 -10.39 -12.87 7.68
CA VAL A 106 -10.35 -14.28 8.09
C VAL A 106 -10.84 -15.13 6.93
N HIS A 107 -10.07 -16.14 6.55
CA HIS A 107 -10.51 -17.11 5.57
C HIS A 107 -11.69 -17.93 6.14
N PRO A 108 -12.87 -17.95 5.49
CA PRO A 108 -14.10 -18.44 6.12
C PRO A 108 -14.10 -19.95 6.39
N TYR A 109 -13.25 -20.72 5.72
CA TYR A 109 -13.19 -22.17 5.86
C TYR A 109 -12.03 -22.67 6.73
N THR A 110 -10.91 -21.94 6.75
CA THR A 110 -9.69 -22.38 7.47
C THR A 110 -9.47 -21.59 8.74
N GLY A 111 -10.10 -20.42 8.90
CA GLY A 111 -9.84 -19.50 10.01
C GLY A 111 -8.49 -18.78 9.91
N GLU A 112 -7.70 -19.04 8.86
CA GLU A 112 -6.40 -18.40 8.67
C GLU A 112 -6.57 -16.91 8.36
N LEU A 113 -5.69 -16.08 8.92
CA LEU A 113 -5.71 -14.65 8.65
C LEU A 113 -5.02 -14.34 7.32
N ILE A 114 -5.59 -13.37 6.61
CA ILE A 114 -5.12 -12.89 5.30
C ILE A 114 -4.92 -11.38 5.40
N VAL A 115 -3.68 -10.92 5.27
CA VAL A 115 -3.38 -9.51 5.09
C VAL A 115 -3.71 -9.10 3.66
N VAL A 116 -4.49 -8.04 3.48
CA VAL A 116 -4.85 -7.52 2.16
C VAL A 116 -4.50 -6.05 2.08
N ASP A 117 -3.67 -5.71 1.10
CA ASP A 117 -3.24 -4.35 0.79
C ASP A 117 -3.83 -3.93 -0.56
N ILE A 118 -4.63 -2.87 -0.55
CA ILE A 118 -5.43 -2.43 -1.69
C ILE A 118 -4.60 -1.48 -2.54
N LYS A 119 -4.27 -1.90 -3.75
CA LYS A 119 -3.41 -1.12 -4.65
C LYS A 119 -4.18 -0.61 -5.85
N SER A 120 -4.09 0.69 -6.07
CA SER A 120 -4.57 1.35 -7.29
C SER A 120 -3.52 1.34 -8.41
N GLY A 121 -2.29 0.84 -8.19
CA GLY A 121 -1.24 0.77 -9.20
C GLY A 121 -1.44 -0.29 -10.28
N SER A 122 -0.61 -0.28 -11.33
CA SER A 122 -0.68 -1.25 -12.44
C SER A 122 0.26 -2.45 -12.29
N SER A 123 1.32 -2.34 -11.48
CA SER A 123 2.35 -3.36 -11.27
C SER A 123 2.26 -3.95 -9.87
N TYR A 124 2.49 -5.26 -9.74
CA TYR A 124 2.57 -5.91 -8.43
C TYR A 124 3.79 -5.37 -7.67
N PRO A 125 3.62 -4.91 -6.42
CA PRO A 125 4.73 -4.62 -5.52
C PRO A 125 5.52 -5.89 -5.19
N ASN A 126 6.71 -5.72 -4.62
CA ASN A 126 7.38 -6.83 -3.95
C ASN A 126 6.58 -7.24 -2.70
N GLU A 127 6.78 -8.46 -2.21
CA GLU A 127 5.97 -9.04 -1.12
C GLU A 127 6.45 -8.62 0.28
N ARG A 128 7.54 -7.83 0.36
CA ARG A 128 8.21 -7.48 1.61
C ARG A 128 7.27 -6.80 2.60
N GLN A 129 6.45 -5.86 2.13
CA GLN A 129 5.47 -5.12 2.93
C GLN A 129 4.42 -6.06 3.55
N LEU A 130 3.93 -7.07 2.81
CA LEU A 130 2.99 -8.05 3.37
C LEU A 130 3.61 -8.87 4.51
N GLY A 131 4.90 -9.21 4.39
CA GLY A 131 5.67 -9.86 5.45
C GLY A 131 5.83 -8.99 6.71
N GLU A 132 6.01 -7.68 6.55
CA GLU A 132 6.07 -6.71 7.68
C GLU A 132 4.77 -6.72 8.46
N TYR A 133 3.66 -6.65 7.73
CA TYR A 133 2.33 -6.68 8.32
C TYR A 133 2.09 -7.97 9.09
N ALA A 134 2.47 -9.13 8.54
CA ALA A 134 2.34 -10.40 9.27
C ALA A 134 3.19 -10.43 10.55
N CYS A 135 4.43 -9.93 10.50
CA CYS A 135 5.29 -9.85 11.68
C CYS A 135 4.78 -8.86 12.73
N ALA A 136 4.21 -7.73 12.30
CA ALA A 136 3.62 -6.75 13.19
C ALA A 136 2.46 -7.34 14.00
N ILE A 137 1.57 -8.06 13.33
CA ILE A 137 0.44 -8.73 13.98
C ILE A 137 0.89 -9.86 14.91
N GLU A 138 1.95 -10.58 14.54
CA GLU A 138 2.53 -11.61 15.40
C GLU A 138 3.11 -11.02 16.69
N GLU A 139 3.88 -9.95 16.59
CA GLU A 139 4.49 -9.27 17.74
C GLU A 139 3.44 -8.62 18.65
N GLU A 140 2.42 -7.98 18.08
CA GLU A 140 1.44 -7.20 18.83
C GLU A 140 0.33 -8.06 19.45
N TYR A 141 -0.08 -9.13 18.76
CA TYR A 141 -1.25 -9.93 19.15
C TYR A 141 -0.96 -11.41 19.36
N GLY A 142 0.27 -11.88 19.12
CA GLY A 142 0.66 -13.28 19.29
C GLY A 142 0.02 -14.24 18.28
N VAL A 143 -0.58 -13.72 17.20
CA VAL A 143 -1.17 -14.50 16.11
C VAL A 143 -0.54 -14.08 14.79
N ARG A 144 -0.34 -15.03 13.87
CA ARG A 144 0.34 -14.73 12.60
C ARG A 144 -0.59 -14.91 11.41
N PRO A 145 -0.75 -13.89 10.56
CA PRO A 145 -1.31 -14.08 9.23
C PRO A 145 -0.46 -15.01 8.40
N ARG A 146 -1.10 -16.08 7.90
CA ARG A 146 -0.45 -17.04 7.01
C ARG A 146 -0.31 -16.49 5.60
N TRP A 147 -1.29 -15.71 5.17
CA TRP A 147 -1.39 -15.29 3.78
C TRP A 147 -1.35 -13.78 3.63
N GLY A 148 -0.78 -13.32 2.52
CA GLY A 148 -0.83 -11.94 2.07
C GLY A 148 -1.41 -11.84 0.66
N MET A 149 -2.01 -10.71 0.32
CA MET A 149 -2.49 -10.44 -1.03
C MET A 149 -2.47 -8.95 -1.33
N TYR A 150 -1.89 -8.57 -2.47
CA TYR A 150 -2.16 -7.26 -3.06
C TYR A 150 -3.45 -7.33 -3.88
N LEU A 151 -4.46 -6.55 -3.50
CA LEU A 151 -5.67 -6.39 -4.30
C LEU A 151 -5.43 -5.28 -5.34
N MET A 152 -4.96 -5.67 -6.52
CA MET A 152 -4.65 -4.76 -7.62
C MET A 152 -5.92 -4.32 -8.38
N LEU A 153 -6.47 -3.14 -8.07
CA LEU A 153 -7.76 -2.67 -8.63
C LEU A 153 -7.72 -2.34 -10.13
N ARG A 154 -6.53 -2.12 -10.70
CA ARG A 154 -6.35 -1.98 -12.16
C ARG A 154 -6.26 -3.31 -12.90
N ARG A 155 -6.24 -4.43 -12.17
CA ARG A 155 -6.21 -5.79 -12.73
C ARG A 155 -7.52 -6.51 -12.40
N ASP A 156 -7.65 -7.69 -12.97
CA ASP A 156 -8.74 -8.61 -12.71
C ASP A 156 -8.76 -9.01 -11.21
N PRO A 157 -9.77 -8.61 -10.42
CA PRO A 157 -9.83 -8.90 -8.98
C PRO A 157 -9.91 -10.39 -8.64
N GLU A 158 -10.27 -11.25 -9.60
CA GLU A 158 -10.35 -12.69 -9.38
C GLU A 158 -8.98 -13.38 -9.52
N LYS A 159 -8.03 -12.75 -10.21
CA LYS A 159 -6.69 -13.29 -10.50
C LYS A 159 -5.60 -12.78 -9.57
N GLN A 160 -5.97 -12.31 -8.38
CA GLN A 160 -5.01 -11.85 -7.40
C GLN A 160 -4.25 -13.03 -6.80
N VAL A 161 -2.96 -12.83 -6.56
CA VAL A 161 -2.05 -13.88 -6.09
C VAL A 161 -1.98 -13.84 -4.57
N MET A 162 -2.17 -15.00 -3.95
CA MET A 162 -1.93 -15.20 -2.53
C MET A 162 -0.45 -15.52 -2.32
N VAL A 163 0.15 -14.83 -1.36
CA VAL A 163 1.55 -14.99 -0.95
C VAL A 163 1.57 -15.78 0.35
N ASP A 164 2.35 -16.86 0.40
CA ASP A 164 2.60 -17.58 1.66
C ASP A 164 3.59 -16.78 2.51
N LEU A 165 3.12 -16.28 3.66
CA LEU A 165 3.91 -15.50 4.59
C LEU A 165 4.57 -16.36 5.68
N SER A 166 4.54 -17.69 5.55
CA SER A 166 5.26 -18.61 6.45
C SER A 166 6.73 -18.80 6.10
N GLU A 167 7.19 -18.27 4.96
CA GLU A 167 8.59 -18.35 4.55
C GLU A 167 9.53 -17.58 5.50
N GLU A 168 10.75 -18.09 5.71
CA GLU A 168 11.75 -17.52 6.63
C GLU A 168 12.12 -16.06 6.32
N ARG A 169 12.09 -15.64 5.04
CA ARG A 169 12.34 -14.23 4.65
C ARG A 169 11.30 -13.25 5.19
N PHE A 170 10.20 -13.77 5.72
CA PHE A 170 9.15 -13.00 6.40
C PHE A 170 9.12 -13.29 7.89
N SER A 171 10.13 -13.92 8.49
CA SER A 171 10.18 -14.14 9.94
C SER A 171 10.46 -12.83 10.67
N VAL A 172 9.90 -12.69 11.88
CA VAL A 172 10.16 -11.55 12.78
C VAL A 172 11.67 -11.34 12.96
N GLU A 173 12.41 -12.42 13.17
CA GLU A 173 13.87 -12.39 13.38
C GLU A 173 14.61 -11.87 12.14
N TYR A 174 14.25 -12.34 10.95
CA TYR A 174 14.87 -11.89 9.70
C TYR A 174 14.61 -10.39 9.47
N LEU A 175 13.37 -9.93 9.64
CA LEU A 175 12.99 -8.54 9.44
C LEU A 175 13.57 -7.59 10.50
N LYS A 176 13.64 -8.05 11.75
CA LYS A 176 14.26 -7.32 12.85
C LYS A 176 15.76 -7.13 12.61
N ARG A 177 16.47 -8.19 12.18
CA ARG A 177 17.89 -8.10 11.84
C ARG A 177 18.13 -7.11 10.70
N GLU A 178 17.38 -7.22 9.61
CA GLU A 178 17.48 -6.31 8.46
C GLU A 178 17.24 -4.85 8.88
N SER A 179 16.22 -4.61 9.72
CA SER A 179 15.90 -3.29 10.26
C SER A 179 17.05 -2.70 11.09
N GLN A 180 17.70 -3.51 11.91
CA GLN A 180 18.86 -3.10 12.70
C GLN A 180 20.08 -2.80 11.83
N GLU A 181 20.28 -3.54 10.74
CA GLU A 181 21.35 -3.28 9.76
C GLU A 181 21.12 -1.96 9.01
N ILE A 182 19.88 -1.71 8.57
CA ILE A 182 19.48 -0.44 7.95
C ILE A 182 19.71 0.71 8.93
N GLN A 183 19.31 0.56 10.20
CA GLN A 183 19.50 1.58 11.21
C GLN A 183 20.98 1.90 11.46
N LYS A 184 21.85 0.88 11.53
CA LYS A 184 23.30 1.08 11.63
C LYS A 184 23.84 1.87 10.45
N GLY A 185 23.35 1.60 9.23
CA GLY A 185 23.70 2.37 8.03
C GLY A 185 23.32 3.84 8.17
N ILE A 186 22.09 4.12 8.62
CA ILE A 186 21.60 5.48 8.87
C ILE A 186 22.44 6.19 9.93
N ASP A 187 22.72 5.55 11.06
CA ASP A 187 23.48 6.13 12.18
C ASP A 187 24.93 6.47 11.80
N ASN A 188 25.50 5.71 10.85
CA ASN A 188 26.85 5.94 10.31
C ASN A 188 26.85 6.80 9.03
N GLN A 189 25.71 7.37 8.65
CA GLN A 189 25.55 8.19 7.45
C GLN A 189 25.99 7.50 6.14
N VAL A 190 25.79 6.18 6.08
CA VAL A 190 26.11 5.36 4.90
C VAL A 190 24.93 5.41 3.93
N PHE A 191 25.01 6.34 2.97
CA PHE A 191 23.99 6.53 1.94
C PHE A 191 24.61 6.36 0.54
N PHE A 192 24.49 5.17 -0.02
CA PHE A 192 24.87 4.93 -1.42
C PHE A 192 23.63 4.99 -2.32
N THR A 193 23.83 5.47 -3.53
CA THR A 193 22.78 5.58 -4.54
C THR A 193 22.62 4.26 -5.28
N VAL A 194 21.37 3.80 -5.41
CA VAL A 194 21.02 2.63 -6.23
C VAL A 194 20.07 3.08 -7.35
N PRO A 195 20.59 3.39 -8.55
CA PRO A 195 19.75 3.80 -9.66
C PRO A 195 18.71 2.74 -10.03
N SER A 196 17.48 3.18 -10.29
CA SER A 196 16.37 2.31 -10.70
C SER A 196 15.40 3.05 -11.62
N SER A 197 14.35 2.37 -12.07
CA SER A 197 13.26 3.01 -12.83
C SER A 197 12.56 4.13 -12.04
N LEU A 198 12.66 4.14 -10.71
CA LEU A 198 12.10 5.15 -9.82
C LEU A 198 12.88 6.48 -9.84
N CYS A 199 14.09 6.52 -10.44
CA CYS A 199 14.85 7.77 -10.55
C CYS A 199 14.09 8.87 -11.32
N ASN A 200 13.19 8.50 -12.25
CA ASN A 200 12.41 9.46 -13.05
C ASN A 200 11.32 10.17 -12.24
N THR A 201 10.92 9.63 -11.08
CA THR A 201 9.90 10.20 -10.19
C THR A 201 10.49 10.66 -8.86
N CYS A 202 11.82 10.56 -8.71
CA CYS A 202 12.51 10.94 -7.49
C CYS A 202 12.67 12.46 -7.43
N THR A 203 12.03 13.11 -6.46
CA THR A 203 12.05 14.58 -6.28
C THR A 203 13.43 15.14 -5.97
N VAL A 204 14.35 14.30 -5.48
CA VAL A 204 15.75 14.66 -5.21
C VAL A 204 16.72 14.25 -6.33
N ALA A 205 16.22 13.80 -7.48
CA ALA A 205 17.05 13.36 -8.61
C ALA A 205 18.05 14.44 -9.07
N LYS A 206 17.65 15.71 -9.06
CA LYS A 206 18.53 16.86 -9.40
C LYS A 206 19.74 17.02 -8.46
N HIS A 207 19.71 16.41 -7.29
CA HIS A 207 20.78 16.41 -6.29
C HIS A 207 21.49 15.05 -6.16
N CYS A 208 21.03 14.04 -6.89
CA CYS A 208 21.59 12.70 -6.85
C CYS A 208 22.79 12.60 -7.80
N VAL A 209 23.92 12.06 -7.31
CA VAL A 209 25.15 11.90 -8.10
C VAL A 209 24.98 10.91 -9.26
N GLU A 210 24.09 9.92 -9.10
CA GLU A 210 23.73 8.93 -10.13
C GLU A 210 22.37 9.20 -10.78
N GLY A 211 21.67 10.27 -10.36
CA GLY A 211 20.38 10.63 -10.91
C GLY A 211 20.55 11.10 -12.35
N LYS A 212 19.72 10.61 -13.27
CA LYS A 212 19.69 11.12 -14.64
C LYS A 212 19.43 12.63 -14.59
N LYS A 213 20.35 13.42 -15.17
CA LYS A 213 20.09 14.81 -15.56
C LYS A 213 19.04 14.85 -16.66
#